data_AF-A0A813TJC8-F1
#
_entry.id   AF-A0A813TJC8-F1
#
_cell.length_a   1.000
_cell.length_b   1.000
_cell.length_c   1.000
_cell.angle_alpha   90.00
_cell.angle_beta   90.00
_cell.angle_gamma   90.00
#
_symmetry.space_group_name_H-M   'P 1'
#
loop_
_entity.id
_entity.type
_entity.pdbx_description
1 polymer ?
#
loop_
_entity_poly.entity_id
_entity_poly.type
_entity_poly.pdbx_seq_one_letter_code
_entity_poly.pdbx_strand_id
1 'polypeptide(L)'
;MRFLITLFSFMEKSLTEWLELFQKSNKLPYGPINDMKGPSVSFESIEKISMLRHAAPLLGEHTQSILQSELNYTNEQLHKFIHEKIMQ
;
A
#
# COMPACT_ATOMS: atom_id res chain seq x y z
N MET A 1 -37.04 18.25 -2.01
CA MET A 1 -36.83 18.73 -0.62
C MET A 1 -36.56 17.66 0.43
N ARG A 2 -36.61 16.34 0.14
CA ARG A 2 -36.41 15.29 1.18
C ARG A 2 -34.95 14.92 1.44
N PHE A 3 -34.06 15.11 0.46
CA PHE A 3 -32.62 14.82 0.57
C PHE A 3 -31.81 15.92 1.29
N LEU A 4 -32.29 17.17 1.29
CA LEU A 4 -31.61 18.29 1.96
C LEU A 4 -31.76 18.21 3.49
N ILE A 5 -32.92 17.75 3.97
CA ILE A 5 -33.23 17.65 5.40
C ILE A 5 -32.32 16.61 6.07
N THR A 6 -32.08 15.48 5.41
CA THR A 6 -31.23 14.40 5.95
C THR A 6 -29.77 14.82 6.09
N LEU A 7 -29.23 15.61 5.14
CA LEU A 7 -27.84 16.03 5.19
C LEU A 7 -27.58 17.04 6.32
N PHE A 8 -28.54 17.93 6.57
CA PHE A 8 -28.42 18.95 7.62
C PHE A 8 -28.35 18.31 9.01
N SER A 9 -29.16 17.29 9.28
CA SER A 9 -29.15 16.60 10.58
C SER A 9 -27.82 15.91 10.87
N PHE A 10 -27.14 15.34 9.87
CA PHE A 10 -25.83 14.70 10.08
C PHE A 10 -24.72 15.68 10.51
N MET A 11 -24.90 16.98 10.25
CA MET A 11 -23.96 18.03 10.68
C MET A 11 -24.15 18.47 12.14
N GLU A 12 -25.23 18.07 12.81
CA GLU A 12 -25.59 18.53 14.16
C GLU A 12 -24.86 17.77 15.29
N LYS A 13 -24.23 16.63 14.98
CA LYS A 13 -23.53 15.78 15.95
C LYS A 13 -22.18 15.36 15.41
N SER A 14 -21.24 15.14 16.32
CA SER A 14 -19.95 14.56 16.00
C SER A 14 -20.08 13.09 15.54
N LEU A 15 -19.04 12.59 14.87
CA LEU A 15 -18.95 11.19 14.46
C LEU A 15 -19.15 10.23 15.64
N THR A 16 -18.50 10.49 16.78
CA THR A 16 -18.58 9.65 17.98
C THR A 16 -20.01 9.54 18.51
N GLU A 17 -20.72 10.67 18.58
CA GLU A 17 -22.11 10.71 19.02
C GLU A 17 -23.04 9.93 18.08
N TRP A 18 -22.81 10.03 16.76
CA TRP A 18 -23.55 9.22 15.78
C TRP A 18 -23.28 7.73 15.93
N LEU A 19 -22.01 7.32 16.10
CA LEU A 19 -21.64 5.92 16.28
C LEU A 19 -22.28 5.32 17.54
N GLU A 20 -22.31 6.05 18.66
CA GLU A 20 -22.97 5.61 19.89
C GLU A 20 -24.49 5.44 19.72
N LEU A 21 -25.14 6.38 19.04
CA LEU A 21 -26.57 6.31 18.76
C LEU A 21 -26.92 5.09 17.90
N PHE A 22 -26.13 4.84 16.86
CA PHE A 22 -26.32 3.67 16.01
C PHE A 22 -26.02 2.36 16.74
N GLN A 23 -25.01 2.34 17.63
CA GLN A 23 -24.71 1.18 18.47
C GLN A 23 -25.88 0.81 19.37
N LYS A 24 -26.48 1.82 20.03
CA LYS A 24 -27.67 1.64 20.90
C LYS A 24 -28.87 1.12 20.12
N SER A 25 -28.98 1.45 18.83
CA SER A 25 -30.10 1.02 17.99
C SER A 25 -30.04 -0.47 17.59
N ASN A 26 -28.84 -1.05 17.51
CA ASN A 26 -28.52 -2.45 17.17
C ASN A 26 -29.26 -3.05 15.94
N LYS A 27 -29.80 -2.21 15.05
CA LYS A 27 -30.70 -2.62 13.96
C LYS A 27 -30.13 -2.39 12.56
N LEU A 28 -29.02 -1.67 12.46
CA LEU A 28 -28.42 -1.26 11.20
C LEU A 28 -26.91 -1.48 11.25
N PRO A 29 -26.28 -2.00 10.19
CA PRO A 29 -24.83 -1.97 10.05
C PRO A 29 -24.37 -0.53 9.81
N TYR A 30 -23.37 -0.08 10.56
CA TYR A 30 -22.80 1.27 10.44
C TYR A 30 -21.30 1.23 10.72
N GLY A 31 -20.59 2.26 10.30
CA GLY A 31 -19.17 2.43 10.57
C GLY A 31 -18.66 3.80 10.11
N PRO A 32 -17.52 4.25 10.64
CA PRO A 32 -16.90 5.50 10.21
C PRO A 32 -16.31 5.35 8.80
N ILE A 33 -16.23 6.47 8.08
CA ILE A 33 -15.33 6.58 6.92
C ILE A 33 -13.93 6.82 7.49
N ASN A 34 -13.07 5.81 7.36
CA ASN A 34 -11.71 5.85 7.90
C ASN A 34 -10.73 6.45 6.90
N ASP A 35 -9.69 7.10 7.40
CA ASP A 35 -8.51 7.42 6.60
C ASP A 35 -7.75 6.15 6.21
N MET A 36 -7.03 6.24 5.08
CA MET A 36 -6.14 5.16 4.64
C MET A 36 -5.04 4.94 5.67
N LYS A 37 -5.04 3.77 6.29
CA LYS A 37 -3.94 3.30 7.15
C LYS A 37 -3.01 2.42 6.33
N GLY A 38 -1.93 1.95 6.96
CA GLY A 38 -0.88 1.15 6.34
C GLY A 38 -1.38 -0.19 5.76
N PRO A 39 -0.51 -1.22 5.65
CA PRO A 39 -0.86 -2.43 4.95
C PRO A 39 -2.15 -3.06 5.52
N SER A 40 -3.03 -3.50 4.63
CA SER A 40 -4.39 -3.97 4.96
C SER A 40 -4.44 -5.21 5.85
N VAL A 41 -3.29 -5.83 6.12
CA VAL A 41 -3.17 -7.05 6.91
C VAL A 41 -2.13 -6.87 8.02
N SER A 42 -2.48 -7.34 9.20
CA SER A 42 -1.55 -7.51 10.32
C SER A 42 -0.99 -8.94 10.29
N PHE A 43 0.32 -9.08 10.45
CA PHE A 43 0.97 -10.37 10.66
C PHE A 43 1.47 -10.45 12.12
N GLU A 44 1.48 -11.63 12.73
CA GLU A 44 1.98 -11.77 14.12
C GLU A 44 3.50 -11.54 14.23
N SER A 45 4.25 -11.67 13.12
CA SER A 45 5.72 -11.55 13.05
C SER A 45 6.21 -10.33 12.26
N ILE A 46 5.57 -9.16 12.49
CA ILE A 46 5.79 -7.90 11.76
C ILE A 46 7.26 -7.42 11.73
N GLU A 47 8.10 -7.80 12.69
CA GLU A 47 9.52 -7.38 12.71
C GLU A 47 10.27 -7.75 11.42
N LYS A 48 9.90 -8.84 10.73
CA LYS A 48 10.51 -9.23 9.45
C LYS A 48 9.95 -8.49 8.23
N ILE A 49 8.72 -7.97 8.28
CA ILE A 49 8.02 -7.41 7.12
C ILE A 49 8.28 -5.92 6.98
N SER A 50 8.46 -5.19 8.08
CA SER A 50 8.91 -3.80 8.04
C SER A 50 10.29 -3.66 7.40
N MET A 51 11.15 -4.68 7.55
CA MET A 51 12.46 -4.81 6.90
C MET A 51 12.39 -5.10 5.39
N LEU A 52 11.23 -5.47 4.83
CA LEU A 52 11.08 -5.70 3.38
C LEU A 52 10.89 -4.39 2.59
N ARG A 53 10.63 -3.27 3.28
CA ARG A 53 10.45 -1.97 2.62
C ARG A 53 11.81 -1.39 2.25
N HIS A 54 12.24 -1.68 1.04
CA HIS A 54 13.32 -0.96 0.39
C HIS A 54 12.72 0.08 -0.55
N ALA A 55 13.51 1.10 -0.91
CA ALA A 55 13.11 2.01 -1.97
C ALA A 55 12.82 1.22 -3.25
N ALA A 56 11.93 1.75 -4.10
CA ALA A 56 11.72 1.16 -5.41
C ALA A 56 13.06 1.17 -6.17
N PRO A 57 13.46 0.05 -6.81
CA PRO A 57 14.73 -0.02 -7.50
C PRO A 57 14.74 0.92 -8.71
N LEU A 58 15.90 1.47 -9.04
CA LEU A 58 16.12 2.23 -10.26
C LEU A 58 16.09 1.31 -11.48
N LEU A 59 15.89 1.91 -12.65
CA LEU A 59 16.00 1.19 -13.93
C LEU A 59 17.42 0.61 -14.04
N GLY A 60 17.52 -0.72 -14.09
CA GLY A 60 18.79 -1.43 -14.23
C GLY A 60 19.58 -1.64 -12.94
N GLU A 61 19.11 -1.18 -11.76
CA GLU A 61 19.90 -1.15 -10.51
C GLU A 61 20.54 -2.51 -10.14
N HIS A 62 19.85 -3.61 -10.43
CA HIS A 62 20.29 -4.95 -10.08
C HIS A 62 20.61 -5.83 -11.30
N THR A 63 20.54 -5.30 -12.53
CA THR A 63 20.69 -6.09 -13.76
C THR A 63 22.03 -6.82 -13.79
N GLN A 64 23.14 -6.11 -13.53
CA GLN A 64 24.47 -6.73 -13.52
C GLN A 64 24.61 -7.80 -12.43
N SER A 65 24.16 -7.50 -11.22
CA SER A 65 24.26 -8.43 -10.09
C SER A 65 23.52 -9.73 -10.36
N ILE A 66 22.29 -9.67 -10.88
CA ILE A 66 21.48 -10.86 -11.14
C ILE A 66 22.07 -11.70 -12.27
N LEU A 67 22.53 -11.06 -13.35
CA LEU A 67 23.16 -11.79 -14.46
C LEU A 67 24.43 -12.51 -14.01
N GLN A 68 25.21 -11.92 -13.10
CA GLN A 68 26.40 -12.54 -12.55
C GLN A 68 26.09 -13.64 -11.53
N SER A 69 25.29 -13.34 -10.49
CA SER A 69 25.09 -14.26 -9.35
C SER A 69 24.14 -15.41 -9.66
N GLU A 70 23.05 -15.14 -10.38
CA GLU A 70 21.99 -16.13 -10.61
C GLU A 70 22.17 -16.87 -11.92
N LEU A 71 22.71 -16.19 -12.94
CA LEU A 71 22.80 -16.72 -14.30
C LEU A 71 24.23 -16.96 -14.80
N ASN A 72 25.24 -16.68 -13.96
CA ASN A 72 26.66 -16.95 -14.22
C ASN A 72 27.23 -16.29 -15.50
N TYR A 73 26.73 -15.11 -15.87
CA TYR A 73 27.31 -14.33 -16.98
C TYR A 73 28.66 -13.75 -16.59
N THR A 74 29.62 -13.81 -17.52
CA THR A 74 30.95 -13.23 -17.31
C THR A 74 30.96 -11.73 -17.60
N ASN A 75 31.97 -11.02 -17.07
CA ASN A 75 32.14 -9.59 -17.32
C ASN A 75 32.26 -9.27 -18.81
N GLU A 76 32.91 -10.14 -19.60
CA GLU A 76 33.06 -9.96 -21.04
C GLU A 76 31.71 -9.99 -21.76
N GLN A 77 30.81 -10.90 -21.36
CA GLN A 77 29.46 -10.98 -21.94
C GLN A 77 28.62 -9.75 -21.57
N LEU A 78 28.75 -9.27 -20.33
CA LEU A 78 28.01 -8.10 -19.85
C LEU A 78 28.48 -6.83 -20.57
N HIS A 79 29.78 -6.66 -20.76
CA HIS A 79 30.33 -5.56 -21.55
C HIS A 79 29.81 -5.56 -22.98
N LYS A 80 29.69 -6.75 -23.60
CA LYS A 80 29.08 -6.88 -24.92
C LYS A 80 27.63 -6.39 -24.92
N PHE A 81 26.81 -6.78 -23.95
CA PHE A 81 25.40 -6.39 -23.89
C PHE A 81 25.19 -4.90 -23.64
N ILE A 82 26.03 -4.28 -22.81
CA ILE A 82 26.03 -2.83 -22.60
C ILE A 82 26.41 -2.11 -23.89
N HIS A 83 27.48 -2.57 -24.55
CA HIS A 83 27.93 -1.99 -25.83
C HIS A 83 26.88 -2.13 -26.94
N GLU A 84 26.21 -3.27 -27.03
CA GLU A 84 25.14 -3.56 -27.99
C GLU A 84 23.80 -2.90 -27.60
N LYS A 85 23.73 -2.17 -26.48
CA LYS A 85 22.52 -1.53 -25.93
C LYS A 85 21.35 -2.50 -25.69
N ILE A 86 21.68 -3.76 -25.40
CA ILE A 86 20.71 -4.78 -24.97
C ILE A 86 20.28 -4.51 -23.52
N MET A 87 21.18 -3.94 -22.73
CA MET A 87 20.94 -3.51 -21.35
C MET A 87 21.66 -2.20 -21.04
N GLN A 88 21.29 -1.58 -19.91
CA GLN A 88 21.88 -0.34 -19.39
C GLN A 88 22.96 -0.63 -18.36
#